data_AF-A0A427YNI6-F1
#
_entry.id   AF-A0A427YNI6-F1
#
_cell.length_a   1.000
_cell.length_b   1.000
_cell.length_c   1.000
_cell.angle_alpha   90.00
_cell.angle_beta   90.00
_cell.angle_gamma   90.00
#
_symmetry.space_group_name_H-M   'P 1'
#
loop_
_entity.id
_entity.type
_entity.pdbx_description
1 polymer ?
#
loop_
_entity_poly.entity_id
_entity_poly.type
_entity_poly.pdbx_seq_one_letter_code
_entity_poly.pdbx_strand_id
1 'polypeptide(L)'
;MPNLHLWRPADGNETSAAYSVALQSRNTPSVLCLSRQNLPQLPNSSLPAATKGGYVIREVANSSVTLVATGSEVSIALEAALALENVGVGARVVSLPCWEVFRQQTPAYQLSVFPSGQPILSVEAYSSFGWSFFSHEHVGINGWGDSAPPSVLYEHFGLTAKNVVTRAKELIARFANSQPVPQTPVTALATTKVGGSV
;
A
#
# COMPACT_ATOMS: atom_id res chain seq x y z
N MET A 1 8.08 1.61 15.80
CA MET A 1 8.98 2.36 16.71
C MET A 1 8.72 3.84 16.53
N PRO A 2 8.59 4.66 17.59
CA PRO A 2 8.47 6.11 17.43
C PRO A 2 9.70 6.71 16.75
N ASN A 3 9.51 7.78 15.96
CA ASN A 3 10.58 8.56 15.33
C ASN A 3 11.58 7.73 14.50
N LEU A 4 11.09 6.86 13.62
CA LEU A 4 11.89 6.17 12.61
C LEU A 4 11.15 6.17 11.29
N HIS A 5 11.79 6.62 10.21
CA HIS A 5 11.25 6.40 8.87
C HIS A 5 11.65 5.02 8.37
N LEU A 6 10.68 4.14 8.17
CA LEU A 6 10.91 2.85 7.54
C LEU A 6 10.51 2.94 6.07
N TRP A 7 11.50 2.95 5.19
CA TRP A 7 11.33 3.03 3.75
C TRP A 7 11.41 1.64 3.12
N ARG A 8 10.43 1.29 2.28
CA ARG A 8 10.45 0.10 1.44
C ARG A 8 10.06 0.48 0.00
N PRO A 9 11.01 1.08 -0.75
CA PRO A 9 10.74 1.62 -2.09
C PRO A 9 10.53 0.49 -3.11
N ALA A 10 9.61 0.71 -4.06
CA ALA A 10 9.24 -0.26 -5.09
C ALA A 10 10.10 -0.19 -6.36
N ASP A 11 10.67 0.97 -6.67
CA ASP A 11 11.47 1.18 -7.88
C ASP A 11 12.52 2.29 -7.72
N GLY A 12 13.12 2.75 -8.84
CA GLY A 12 14.18 3.75 -8.83
C GLY A 12 13.72 5.14 -8.35
N ASN A 13 12.51 5.55 -8.72
CA ASN A 13 11.95 6.85 -8.31
C ASN A 13 11.66 6.88 -6.81
N GLU A 14 11.06 5.81 -6.29
CA GLU A 14 10.81 5.68 -4.85
C GLU A 14 12.10 5.55 -4.05
N THR A 15 13.10 4.85 -4.59
CA THR A 15 14.43 4.76 -3.96
C THR A 15 15.08 6.14 -3.87
N SER A 16 15.00 6.93 -4.94
CA SER A 16 15.50 8.31 -4.95
C SER A 16 14.78 9.20 -3.93
N ALA A 17 13.45 9.06 -3.81
CA ALA A 17 12.67 9.77 -2.80
C ALA A 17 13.05 9.37 -1.37
N ALA A 18 13.26 8.08 -1.12
CA ALA A 18 13.69 7.56 0.18
C ALA A 18 15.03 8.18 0.61
N TYR A 19 16.03 8.19 -0.28
CA TYR A 19 17.30 8.87 -0.03
C TYR A 19 17.14 10.39 0.15
N SER A 20 16.33 11.04 -0.69
CA SER A 20 16.09 12.48 -0.59
C SER A 20 15.55 12.87 0.79
N VAL A 21 14.55 12.15 1.30
CA VAL A 21 13.97 12.42 2.63
C VAL A 21 14.95 12.03 3.74
N ALA A 22 15.64 10.90 3.62
CA ALA A 22 16.59 10.44 4.63
C ALA A 22 17.76 11.43 4.81
N LEU A 23 18.31 11.98 3.72
CA LEU A 23 19.43 12.93 3.75
C LEU A 23 19.02 14.32 4.24
N GLN A 24 17.76 14.72 4.04
CA GLN A 24 17.24 16.00 4.50
C GLN A 24 16.76 15.96 5.97
N SER A 25 16.50 14.77 6.50
CA SER A 25 16.05 14.58 7.88
C SER A 25 17.18 14.88 8.87
N ARG A 26 16.92 15.81 9.80
CA ARG A 26 17.87 16.19 10.86
C ARG A 26 17.65 15.46 12.19
N ASN A 27 16.44 14.96 12.41
CA ASN A 27 15.99 14.50 13.73
C ASN A 27 15.33 13.12 13.71
N THR A 28 15.11 12.54 12.52
CA THR A 28 14.45 11.25 12.36
C THR A 28 15.36 10.30 11.57
N PRO A 29 15.87 9.22 12.19
CA PRO A 29 16.64 8.21 11.47
C PRO A 29 15.78 7.53 10.39
N SER A 30 16.43 6.96 9.39
CA SER A 30 15.78 6.22 8.30
C SER A 30 16.40 4.83 8.14
N VAL A 31 15.56 3.83 7.90
CA VAL A 31 15.95 2.49 7.45
C VAL A 31 15.37 2.27 6.07
N LEU A 32 16.21 1.86 5.11
CA LEU A 32 15.81 1.58 3.73
C LEU A 32 15.87 0.06 3.48
N CYS A 33 14.70 -0.57 3.36
CA CYS A 33 14.53 -1.98 3.04
C CYS A 33 14.56 -2.19 1.52
N LEU A 34 15.73 -2.54 0.99
CA LEU A 34 15.95 -2.70 -0.45
C LEU A 34 15.86 -4.17 -0.87
N SER A 35 15.33 -4.41 -2.07
CA SER A 35 15.24 -5.76 -2.64
C SER A 35 16.60 -6.26 -3.12
N ARG A 36 16.80 -7.58 -3.10
CA ARG A 36 17.92 -8.24 -3.77
C ARG A 36 17.59 -8.53 -5.25
N GLN A 37 16.34 -8.87 -5.50
CA GLN A 37 15.81 -9.19 -6.82
C GLN A 37 15.51 -7.92 -7.63
N ASN A 38 15.54 -8.08 -8.95
CA ASN A 38 15.14 -7.02 -9.87
C ASN A 38 13.65 -6.72 -9.74
N LEU A 39 13.32 -5.43 -9.78
CA LEU A 39 11.95 -4.92 -9.83
C LEU A 39 11.79 -3.99 -11.04
N PRO A 40 10.60 -3.96 -11.67
CA PRO A 40 10.35 -3.07 -12.81
C PRO A 40 10.30 -1.60 -12.37
N GLN A 41 10.58 -0.69 -13.29
CA GLN A 41 10.22 0.72 -13.10
C GLN A 41 8.71 0.87 -13.27
N LEU A 42 8.06 1.57 -12.35
CA LEU A 42 6.61 1.68 -12.36
C LEU A 42 6.18 2.88 -13.23
N PRO A 43 5.14 2.75 -14.06
CA PRO A 43 4.82 3.74 -15.09
C PRO A 43 4.43 5.12 -14.56
N ASN A 44 3.96 5.22 -13.31
CA ASN A 44 3.49 6.46 -12.69
C ASN A 44 4.20 6.77 -11.37
N SER A 45 5.29 6.06 -11.05
CA SER A 45 6.10 6.46 -9.90
C SER A 45 6.80 7.77 -10.22
N SER A 46 6.97 8.61 -9.19
CA SER A 46 7.73 9.84 -9.33
C SER A 46 8.31 10.25 -7.99
N LEU A 47 9.45 10.94 -8.04
CA LEU A 47 10.08 11.46 -6.82
C LEU A 47 9.11 12.36 -6.02
N PRO A 48 8.40 13.35 -6.60
CA PRO A 48 7.51 14.22 -5.82
C PRO A 48 6.32 13.51 -5.18
N ALA A 49 5.83 12.43 -5.79
CA ALA A 49 4.76 11.64 -5.20
C ALA A 49 5.29 10.75 -4.06
N ALA A 50 6.42 10.09 -4.29
CA ALA A 50 7.02 9.17 -3.33
C ALA A 50 7.59 9.87 -2.07
N THR A 51 8.04 11.12 -2.17
CA THR A 51 8.48 11.90 -0.99
C THR A 51 7.35 12.17 0.01
N LYS A 52 6.09 11.99 -0.39
CA LYS A 52 4.93 12.06 0.52
C LYS A 52 4.70 10.76 1.31
N GLY A 53 5.54 9.74 1.14
CA GLY A 53 5.49 8.46 1.85
C GLY A 53 4.39 7.51 1.41
N GLY A 54 3.35 8.01 0.73
CA GLY A 54 2.25 7.23 0.16
C GLY A 54 1.50 8.01 -0.90
N TYR A 55 1.15 7.35 -2.00
CA TYR A 55 0.48 7.98 -3.14
C TYR A 55 -0.27 6.96 -4.00
N VAL A 56 -1.21 7.46 -4.79
CA VAL A 56 -1.98 6.65 -5.73
C VAL A 56 -1.16 6.48 -7.00
N ILE A 57 -0.75 5.25 -7.29
CA ILE A 57 0.03 4.93 -8.50
C ILE A 57 -0.86 4.56 -9.67
N ARG A 58 -2.08 4.07 -9.38
CA ARG A 58 -3.13 3.82 -10.36
C ARG A 58 -4.47 4.27 -9.80
N GLU A 59 -5.03 5.29 -10.42
CA GLU A 59 -6.36 5.81 -10.08
C GLU A 59 -7.42 5.18 -10.98
N VAL A 60 -8.59 4.86 -10.41
CA VAL A 60 -9.74 4.31 -11.14
C VAL A 60 -11.01 4.92 -10.58
N ALA A 61 -11.79 5.59 -11.43
CA ALA A 61 -13.08 6.14 -11.03
C ALA A 61 -14.02 5.02 -10.57
N ASN A 62 -14.75 5.24 -9.48
CA ASN A 62 -15.69 4.27 -8.90
C ASN A 62 -15.06 2.89 -8.61
N SER A 63 -13.78 2.87 -8.18
CA SER A 63 -13.12 1.61 -7.81
C SER A 63 -13.92 0.83 -6.78
N SER A 64 -14.00 -0.49 -6.92
CA SER A 64 -14.64 -1.39 -5.96
C SER A 64 -13.71 -1.77 -4.80
N VAL A 65 -12.39 -1.58 -4.95
CA VAL A 65 -11.38 -1.92 -3.95
C VAL A 65 -10.14 -1.04 -4.14
N THR A 66 -9.45 -0.73 -3.04
CA THR A 66 -8.09 -0.18 -3.06
C THR A 66 -7.09 -1.28 -2.67
N LEU A 67 -6.11 -1.53 -3.53
CA LEU A 67 -4.95 -2.35 -3.23
C LEU A 67 -3.82 -1.44 -2.75
N VAL A 68 -3.29 -1.68 -1.56
CA VAL A 68 -2.15 -0.92 -1.02
C VAL A 68 -0.96 -1.87 -0.84
N ALA A 69 0.21 -1.46 -1.29
CA ALA A 69 1.41 -2.28 -1.21
C ALA A 69 2.66 -1.42 -0.99
N THR A 70 3.77 -2.09 -0.68
CA THR A 70 5.10 -1.49 -0.57
C THR A 70 6.10 -2.34 -1.35
N GLY A 71 7.27 -1.78 -1.69
CA GLY A 71 8.37 -2.53 -2.28
C GLY A 71 8.00 -3.38 -3.50
N SER A 72 8.47 -4.62 -3.49
CA SER A 72 8.23 -5.60 -4.56
C SER A 72 6.75 -5.86 -4.85
N GLU A 73 5.89 -5.76 -3.83
CA GLU A 73 4.48 -6.09 -3.95
C GLU A 73 3.66 -5.02 -4.68
N VAL A 74 4.20 -3.81 -4.92
CA VAL A 74 3.52 -2.78 -5.73
C VAL A 74 3.34 -3.25 -7.17
N SER A 75 4.35 -3.91 -7.74
CA SER A 75 4.26 -4.50 -9.08
C SER A 75 3.18 -5.60 -9.14
N ILE A 76 3.11 -6.45 -8.12
CA ILE A 76 2.10 -7.51 -7.99
C ILE A 76 0.69 -6.92 -7.84
N ALA A 77 0.54 -5.84 -7.07
CA ALA A 77 -0.74 -5.15 -6.91
C ALA A 77 -1.21 -4.50 -8.22
N LEU A 78 -0.30 -3.94 -9.03
CA LEU A 78 -0.63 -3.42 -10.36
C LEU A 78 -1.08 -4.53 -11.32
N GLU A 79 -0.39 -5.67 -11.34
CA GLU A 79 -0.80 -6.84 -12.12
C GLU A 79 -2.17 -7.37 -11.69
N ALA A 80 -2.42 -7.47 -10.39
CA ALA A 80 -3.72 -7.88 -9.85
C ALA A 80 -4.82 -6.89 -10.23
N ALA A 81 -4.54 -5.59 -10.20
CA ALA A 81 -5.50 -4.58 -10.61
C ALA A 81 -5.86 -4.69 -12.11
N LEU A 82 -4.89 -5.00 -12.98
CA LEU A 82 -5.15 -5.24 -14.41
C LEU A 82 -6.02 -6.50 -14.61
N ALA A 83 -5.73 -7.57 -13.88
CA ALA A 83 -6.52 -8.79 -13.92
C ALA A 83 -7.97 -8.60 -13.40
N LEU A 84 -8.17 -7.75 -12.39
CA LEU A 84 -9.50 -7.37 -11.89
C LEU A 84 -10.27 -6.54 -12.93
N GLU A 85 -9.61 -5.60 -13.59
CA GLU A 85 -10.22 -4.77 -14.64
C GLU A 85 -10.70 -5.61 -15.82
N ASN A 86 -9.93 -6.62 -16.24
CA ASN A 86 -10.32 -7.55 -17.31
C ASN A 86 -11.62 -8.32 -17.04
N VAL A 87 -12.07 -8.36 -15.78
CA VAL A 87 -13.36 -8.96 -15.37
C VAL A 87 -14.36 -7.92 -14.87
N GLY A 88 -14.15 -6.63 -15.17
CA GLY A 88 -15.08 -5.55 -14.86
C GLY A 88 -15.01 -5.04 -13.42
N VAL A 89 -13.96 -5.38 -12.66
CA VAL A 89 -13.78 -4.90 -11.27
C VAL A 89 -12.73 -3.80 -11.26
N GLY A 90 -13.16 -2.57 -10.98
CA GLY A 90 -12.25 -1.43 -10.85
C GLY A 90 -11.40 -1.53 -9.57
N ALA A 91 -10.08 -1.57 -9.72
CA ALA A 91 -9.14 -1.64 -8.60
C ALA A 91 -8.18 -0.46 -8.62
N ARG A 92 -8.21 0.33 -7.55
CA ARG A 92 -7.28 1.43 -7.30
C ARG A 92 -6.00 0.90 -6.67
N VAL A 93 -4.84 1.44 -6.99
CA VAL A 93 -3.55 1.00 -6.41
C VAL A 93 -2.82 2.16 -5.74
N VAL A 94 -2.42 1.93 -4.49
CA VAL A 94 -1.63 2.84 -3.66
C VAL A 94 -0.26 2.21 -3.41
N SER A 95 0.80 2.97 -3.67
CA SER A 95 2.13 2.66 -3.18
C SER A 95 2.36 3.41 -1.86
N LEU A 96 2.79 2.70 -0.81
CA LEU A 96 2.98 3.24 0.54
C LEU A 96 4.43 3.03 1.04
N PRO A 97 5.45 3.59 0.35
CA PRO A 97 6.85 3.29 0.63
C PRO A 97 7.32 3.68 2.03
N CYS A 98 6.68 4.64 2.72
CA CYS A 98 6.98 4.96 4.11
C CYS A 98 5.74 5.43 4.88
N TRP A 99 5.29 4.62 5.83
CA TRP A 99 4.10 4.89 6.62
C TRP A 99 4.26 6.15 7.47
N GLU A 100 5.43 6.34 8.07
CA GLU A 100 5.66 7.46 8.99
C GLU A 100 5.63 8.80 8.27
N VAL A 101 6.22 8.89 7.08
CA VAL A 101 6.18 10.11 6.26
C VAL A 101 4.77 10.37 5.72
N PHE A 102 4.04 9.31 5.33
CA PHE A 102 2.65 9.45 4.90
C PHE A 102 1.73 9.94 6.04
N ARG A 103 1.95 9.45 7.26
CA ARG A 103 1.17 9.85 8.44
C ARG A 103 1.38 11.30 8.86
N GLN A 104 2.45 11.95 8.41
CA GLN A 104 2.71 13.38 8.63
C GLN A 104 2.00 14.28 7.61
N GLN A 105 1.47 13.71 6.53
CA GLN A 105 0.76 14.49 5.51
C GLN A 105 -0.55 15.08 6.05
N THR A 106 -1.07 16.08 5.35
CA THR A 106 -2.33 16.71 5.75
C THR A 106 -3.49 15.70 5.75
N PRO A 107 -4.48 15.88 6.63
CA PRO A 107 -5.67 15.02 6.64
C PRO A 107 -6.35 14.93 5.27
N ALA A 108 -6.44 16.04 4.54
CA ALA A 108 -7.00 16.09 3.19
C ALA A 108 -6.21 15.20 2.20
N TYR A 109 -4.88 15.19 2.28
CA TYR A 109 -4.05 14.31 1.46
C TYR A 109 -4.17 12.84 1.88
N GLN A 110 -4.26 12.56 3.18
CA GLN A 110 -4.47 11.20 3.66
C GLN A 110 -5.80 10.63 3.17
N LEU A 111 -6.87 11.43 3.17
CA LEU A 111 -8.17 11.06 2.61
C LEU A 111 -8.16 10.95 1.09
N SER A 112 -7.36 11.75 0.39
CA SER A 112 -7.22 11.60 -1.06
C SER A 112 -6.50 10.31 -1.43
N VAL A 113 -5.61 9.77 -0.58
CA VAL A 113 -4.95 8.47 -0.81
C VAL A 113 -5.75 7.30 -0.25
N PHE A 114 -6.41 7.44 0.91
CA PHE A 114 -7.29 6.43 1.52
C PHE A 114 -8.71 6.98 1.73
N PRO A 115 -9.52 7.06 0.65
CA PRO A 115 -10.90 7.53 0.73
C PRO A 115 -11.77 6.56 1.55
N SER A 116 -12.82 7.08 2.15
CA SER A 116 -13.84 6.25 2.81
C SER A 116 -14.73 5.55 1.78
N GLY A 117 -15.31 4.42 2.18
CA GLY A 117 -16.41 3.79 1.45
C GLY A 117 -16.02 2.60 0.59
N GLN A 118 -14.74 2.38 0.29
CA GLN A 118 -14.29 1.16 -0.39
C GLN A 118 -13.48 0.26 0.54
N PRO A 119 -13.52 -1.08 0.34
CA PRO A 119 -12.58 -1.96 1.00
C PRO A 119 -11.14 -1.70 0.56
N ILE A 120 -10.20 -1.84 1.50
CA ILE A 120 -8.76 -1.69 1.27
C ILE A 120 -8.08 -3.02 1.63
N LEU A 121 -7.32 -3.58 0.68
CA LEU A 121 -6.53 -4.80 0.82
C LEU A 121 -5.04 -4.44 0.80
N SER A 122 -4.30 -4.77 1.85
CA SER A 122 -2.84 -4.61 1.87
C SER A 122 -2.11 -5.83 1.33
N VAL A 123 -0.97 -5.62 0.69
CA VAL A 123 -0.10 -6.68 0.16
C VAL A 123 1.36 -6.36 0.50
N GLU A 124 1.98 -7.20 1.34
CA GLU A 124 3.39 -7.07 1.70
C GLU A 124 3.95 -8.41 2.15
N ALA A 125 5.15 -8.77 1.68
CA ALA A 125 5.83 -10.01 2.03
C ALA A 125 6.43 -10.04 3.46
N TYR A 126 5.69 -9.53 4.45
CA TYR A 126 6.06 -9.45 5.85
C TYR A 126 4.84 -9.65 6.76
N SER A 127 5.02 -9.39 8.05
CA SER A 127 3.96 -9.48 9.06
C SER A 127 2.80 -8.54 8.74
N SER A 128 1.59 -8.99 9.06
CA SER A 128 0.38 -8.17 9.07
C SER A 128 0.37 -7.08 10.15
N PHE A 129 1.34 -7.06 11.06
CA PHE A 129 1.36 -6.13 12.19
C PHE A 129 1.38 -4.66 11.71
N GLY A 130 0.37 -3.89 12.12
CA GLY A 130 0.22 -2.48 11.79
C GLY A 130 -0.58 -2.20 10.52
N TRP A 131 -0.74 -3.17 9.60
CA TRP A 131 -1.52 -2.99 8.36
C TRP A 131 -3.01 -2.72 8.60
N SER A 132 -3.55 -3.14 9.75
CA SER A 132 -4.93 -2.82 10.17
C SER A 132 -5.17 -1.32 10.35
N PHE A 133 -4.11 -0.50 10.44
CA PHE A 133 -4.21 0.95 10.45
C PHE A 133 -4.63 1.52 9.08
N PHE A 134 -4.26 0.86 7.98
CA PHE A 134 -4.47 1.32 6.60
C PHE A 134 -5.45 0.45 5.81
N SER A 135 -5.68 -0.80 6.22
CA SER A 135 -6.41 -1.80 5.43
C SER A 135 -7.35 -2.65 6.26
N HIS A 136 -8.39 -3.21 5.62
CA HIS A 136 -9.36 -4.10 6.26
C HIS A 136 -8.93 -5.56 6.24
N GLU A 137 -8.08 -5.92 5.29
CA GLU A 137 -7.51 -7.26 5.15
C GLU A 137 -6.10 -7.16 4.58
N HIS A 138 -5.31 -8.22 4.79
CA HIS A 138 -3.89 -8.25 4.48
C HIS A 138 -3.51 -9.56 3.78
N VAL A 139 -2.69 -9.47 2.75
CA VAL A 139 -1.97 -10.58 2.11
C VAL A 139 -0.49 -10.42 2.45
N GLY A 140 0.03 -11.38 3.22
CA GLY A 140 1.43 -11.39 3.64
C GLY A 140 1.80 -12.67 4.36
N ILE A 141 2.90 -12.63 5.12
CA ILE A 141 3.51 -13.81 5.72
C ILE A 141 3.38 -13.73 7.25
N ASN A 142 2.62 -14.65 7.84
CA ASN A 142 2.39 -14.73 9.29
C ASN A 142 3.24 -15.82 9.98
N GLY A 143 4.39 -16.16 9.42
CA GLY A 143 5.30 -17.20 9.90
C GLY A 143 6.75 -16.94 9.49
N TRP A 144 7.59 -17.97 9.62
CA TRP A 144 8.97 -17.91 9.16
C TRP A 144 9.06 -18.05 7.64
N GLY A 145 10.20 -17.61 7.07
CA GLY A 145 10.53 -17.89 5.68
C GLY A 145 10.92 -19.35 5.46
N ASP A 146 11.15 -19.69 4.19
CA ASP A 146 11.58 -21.02 3.77
C ASP A 146 12.71 -20.92 2.73
N SER A 147 13.38 -22.04 2.46
CA SER A 147 14.53 -22.14 1.55
C SER A 147 14.09 -22.64 0.17
N ALA A 148 13.75 -21.72 -0.72
CA ALA A 148 13.50 -22.01 -2.13
C ALA A 148 13.75 -20.76 -3.00
N PRO A 149 13.79 -20.90 -4.34
CA PRO A 149 13.84 -19.73 -5.23
C PRO A 149 12.65 -18.78 -4.99
N PRO A 150 12.83 -17.45 -5.18
CA PRO A 150 11.80 -16.46 -4.85
C PRO A 150 10.43 -16.71 -5.49
N SER A 151 10.38 -17.14 -6.76
CA SER A 151 9.12 -17.44 -7.45
C SER A 151 8.31 -18.54 -6.74
N VAL A 152 8.98 -19.61 -6.31
CA VAL A 152 8.37 -20.72 -5.58
C VAL A 152 7.85 -20.26 -4.22
N LEU A 153 8.63 -19.44 -3.51
CA LEU A 153 8.21 -18.89 -2.21
C LEU A 153 7.02 -17.95 -2.35
N TYR A 154 6.99 -17.09 -3.37
CA TYR A 154 5.88 -16.18 -3.60
C TYR A 154 4.60 -16.94 -3.94
N GLU A 155 4.69 -18.02 -4.71
CA GLU A 155 3.55 -18.90 -4.95
C GLU A 155 3.08 -19.60 -3.67
N HIS A 156 4.02 -20.17 -2.90
CA HIS A 156 3.73 -20.85 -1.64
C HIS A 156 3.05 -19.94 -0.61
N PHE A 157 3.54 -18.70 -0.45
CA PHE A 157 2.99 -17.72 0.48
C PHE A 157 1.79 -16.93 -0.08
N GLY A 158 1.36 -17.22 -1.32
CA GLY A 158 0.23 -16.52 -1.94
C GLY A 158 0.52 -15.06 -2.27
N LEU A 159 1.78 -14.66 -2.42
CA LEU A 159 2.21 -13.35 -2.89
C LEU A 159 2.22 -13.31 -4.42
N THR A 160 1.07 -13.61 -5.03
CA THR A 160 0.90 -13.64 -6.49
C THR A 160 -0.28 -12.77 -6.89
N ALA A 161 -0.24 -12.22 -8.10
CA ALA A 161 -1.35 -11.42 -8.63
C ALA A 161 -2.67 -12.23 -8.60
N LYS A 162 -2.61 -13.52 -8.94
CA LYS A 162 -3.76 -14.44 -8.87
C LYS A 162 -4.38 -14.50 -7.47
N ASN A 163 -3.57 -14.68 -6.43
CA ASN A 163 -4.10 -14.72 -5.06
C ASN A 163 -4.64 -13.35 -4.64
N VAL A 164 -3.96 -12.25 -4.96
CA VAL A 164 -4.44 -10.90 -4.65
C VAL A 164 -5.80 -10.63 -5.30
N VAL A 165 -6.02 -11.06 -6.55
CA VAL A 165 -7.32 -11.00 -7.23
C VAL A 165 -8.40 -11.76 -6.45
N THR A 166 -8.12 -13.00 -6.04
CA THR A 166 -9.06 -13.82 -5.27
C THR A 166 -9.42 -13.15 -3.95
N ARG A 167 -8.41 -12.70 -3.19
CA ARG A 167 -8.59 -12.06 -1.88
C ARG A 167 -9.33 -10.73 -2.00
N ALA A 168 -9.06 -9.95 -3.05
CA ALA A 168 -9.80 -8.72 -3.32
C ALA A 168 -11.28 -8.98 -3.59
N LYS A 169 -11.61 -10.00 -4.39
CA LYS A 169 -13.02 -10.39 -4.65
C LYS A 169 -13.73 -10.87 -3.40
N GLU A 170 -13.08 -11.68 -2.58
CA GLU A 170 -13.62 -12.14 -1.28
C GLU A 170 -13.88 -10.95 -0.34
N LEU A 171 -12.95 -10.00 -0.29
CA LEU A 171 -13.09 -8.79 0.52
C LEU A 171 -14.25 -7.91 0.05
N ILE A 172 -14.39 -7.71 -1.27
CA ILE A 172 -15.53 -6.98 -1.86
C ILE A 172 -16.84 -7.67 -1.48
N ALA A 173 -16.93 -9.00 -1.63
CA ALA A 173 -18.12 -9.77 -1.30
C ALA A 173 -18.47 -9.66 0.20
N ARG A 174 -17.47 -9.69 1.08
CA ARG A 174 -17.64 -9.53 2.54
C ARG A 174 -18.31 -8.20 2.91
N PHE A 175 -17.98 -7.14 2.18
CA PHE A 175 -18.51 -5.79 2.43
C PHE A 175 -19.67 -5.38 1.51
N ALA A 176 -20.22 -6.30 0.71
CA ALA A 176 -21.29 -6.00 -0.24
C ALA A 176 -22.55 -5.40 0.45
N ASN A 177 -22.86 -5.87 1.67
CA ASN A 177 -24.03 -5.42 2.46
C ASN A 177 -23.69 -4.34 3.50
N SER A 178 -22.46 -3.84 3.53
CA SER A 178 -21.98 -2.88 4.54
C SER A 178 -21.36 -1.67 3.85
N GLN A 179 -22.18 -0.98 3.05
CA GLN A 179 -21.79 0.24 2.35
C GLN A 179 -22.39 1.47 3.07
N PRO A 180 -21.56 2.48 3.42
CA PRO A 180 -20.12 2.56 3.19
C PRO A 180 -19.33 1.60 4.08
N VAL A 181 -18.21 1.06 3.56
CA VAL A 181 -17.30 0.21 4.34
C VAL A 181 -16.79 0.96 5.58
N PRO A 182 -16.70 0.31 6.77
CA PRO A 182 -16.19 0.93 7.97
C PRO A 182 -14.82 1.59 7.74
N GLN A 183 -14.62 2.78 8.31
CA GLN A 183 -13.36 3.51 8.13
C GLN A 183 -12.19 2.78 8.79
N THR A 184 -11.04 2.78 8.11
CA THR A 184 -9.76 2.41 8.71
C THR A 184 -9.31 3.50 9.70
N PRO A 185 -8.42 3.18 10.65
CA PRO A 185 -7.87 4.17 11.57
C PRO A 185 -7.26 5.40 10.89
N VAL A 186 -6.54 5.23 9.76
CA VAL A 186 -5.98 6.37 9.01
C VAL A 186 -7.09 7.32 8.51
N THR A 187 -8.17 6.75 7.95
CA THR A 187 -9.28 7.50 7.38
C THR A 187 -10.13 8.15 8.47
N ALA A 188 -10.36 7.45 9.59
CA ALA A 188 -11.08 7.99 10.74
C ALA A 188 -10.36 9.20 11.34
N LEU A 189 -9.05 9.06 11.61
CA LEU A 189 -8.23 10.14 12.16
C LEU A 189 -8.17 11.36 11.24
N ALA A 190 -8.08 11.14 9.93
CA ALA A 190 -8.06 12.22 8.96
C ALA A 190 -9.43 12.92 8.90
N THR A 191 -10.53 12.16 8.91
CA THR A 191 -11.90 12.71 8.89
C THR A 191 -12.18 13.60 10.10
N THR A 192 -11.83 13.14 11.31
CA THR A 192 -12.01 13.93 12.54
C THR A 192 -11.26 15.26 12.49
N LYS A 193 -10.03 15.27 11.96
CA LYS A 193 -9.21 16.48 11.85
C LYS A 193 -9.74 17.48 10.82
N VAL A 194 -10.38 17.01 9.75
CA VAL A 194 -11.03 17.90 8.77
C VAL A 194 -12.32 18.49 9.33
N GLY A 195 -13.13 17.70 10.04
CA GLY A 195 -14.41 18.13 10.62
C GLY A 195 -14.31 19.05 11.84
N GLY A 196 -13.17 19.07 12.54
CA GLY A 196 -12.92 19.89 13.73
C GLY A 196 -12.38 21.30 13.47
N SER A 197 -12.44 21.80 12.24
CA SER A 197 -12.00 23.15 11.86
C SER A 197 -13.19 24.14 11.79
N VAL A 198 -14.02 24.17 12.84
CA VAL A 198 -15.10 25.16 13.03
C VAL A 198 -14.99 25.74 14.43
#